data_AF-A0A958STN0-F1
#
_entry.id   AF-A0A958STN0-F1
#
_cell.length_a   1.000
_cell.length_b   1.000
_cell.length_c   1.000
_cell.angle_alpha   90.00
_cell.angle_beta   90.00
_cell.angle_gamma   90.00
#
_symmetry.space_group_name_H-M   'P 1'
#
loop_
_entity.id
_entity.type
_entity.pdbx_description
1 polymer ?
#
loop_
_entity_poly.entity_id
_entity_poly.type
_entity_poly.pdbx_seq_one_letter_code
_entity_poly.pdbx_strand_id
1 'polypeptide(L)'
;KHYVDICNIVEGDVSAEVISTDFEGMIREGEELADLHEQIVVKLPMIKDGVKACKYFSERGIKTNVTLVFSAGQALLAAKAGATYVSPFIGRLDDISTDGLNLIAEIRQIYDNYDFDTQILAASVRHTMHVIDCAKLGADVMTGPLSAIEGLLKHPLTDIGLAKFLEDYKKGN
;
A
#
# COMPACT_ATOMS: atom_id res chain seq x y z
N LYS A 1 -14.21 -15.37 -8.03
CA LYS A 1 -13.66 -16.46 -7.17
C LYS A 1 -12.35 -16.04 -6.53
N HIS A 2 -11.28 -15.77 -7.28
CA HIS A 2 -9.98 -15.36 -6.73
C HIS A 2 -10.04 -14.31 -5.59
N TYR A 3 -10.65 -13.13 -5.81
CA TYR A 3 -10.72 -12.10 -4.76
C TYR A 3 -11.55 -12.51 -3.55
N VAL A 4 -12.66 -13.23 -3.77
CA VAL A 4 -13.53 -13.74 -2.69
C VAL A 4 -12.77 -14.76 -1.84
N ASP A 5 -11.99 -15.65 -2.48
CA ASP A 5 -11.17 -16.63 -1.78
C ASP A 5 -10.11 -15.95 -0.91
N ILE A 6 -9.52 -14.85 -1.38
CA ILE A 6 -8.59 -14.03 -0.57
C ILE A 6 -9.33 -13.39 0.60
N CYS A 7 -10.47 -12.73 0.36
CA CYS A 7 -11.26 -12.08 1.41
C CYS A 7 -11.66 -13.08 2.51
N ASN A 8 -12.01 -14.31 2.15
CA ASN A 8 -12.35 -15.36 3.12
C ASN A 8 -11.17 -15.83 3.99
N ILE A 9 -9.93 -15.52 3.62
CA ILE A 9 -8.72 -15.94 4.34
C ILE A 9 -8.11 -14.81 5.18
N VAL A 10 -8.28 -13.55 4.76
CA VAL A 10 -7.65 -12.40 5.40
C VAL A 10 -8.67 -11.54 6.15
N GLU A 11 -8.25 -10.94 7.25
CA GLU A 11 -8.98 -9.85 7.89
C GLU A 11 -8.43 -8.52 7.35
N GLY A 12 -9.29 -7.63 6.87
CA GLY A 12 -8.91 -6.30 6.36
C GLY A 12 -9.04 -6.10 4.84
N ASP A 13 -8.54 -4.98 4.35
CA ASP A 13 -8.83 -4.50 2.99
C ASP A 13 -8.07 -5.28 1.89
N VAL A 14 -8.77 -5.64 0.81
CA VAL A 14 -8.23 -6.35 -0.36
C VAL A 14 -8.38 -5.46 -1.60
N SER A 15 -7.25 -4.94 -2.10
CA SER A 15 -7.26 -4.11 -3.32
C SER A 15 -7.46 -4.95 -4.58
N ALA A 16 -8.50 -4.65 -5.36
CA ALA A 16 -8.81 -5.30 -6.64
C ALA A 16 -8.79 -4.28 -7.78
N GLU A 17 -8.05 -4.56 -8.84
CA GLU A 17 -7.75 -3.59 -9.91
C GLU A 17 -8.71 -3.69 -11.10
N VAL A 18 -9.20 -2.54 -11.55
CA VAL A 18 -9.91 -2.39 -12.83
C VAL A 18 -8.94 -2.49 -14.00
N ILE A 19 -9.42 -2.93 -15.16
CA ILE A 19 -8.62 -3.09 -16.39
C ILE A 19 -8.91 -1.95 -17.38
N SER A 20 -10.16 -1.47 -17.40
CA SER A 20 -10.58 -0.36 -18.25
C SER A 20 -9.80 0.93 -17.98
N THR A 21 -9.59 1.73 -19.03
CA THR A 21 -8.85 3.00 -18.96
C THR A 21 -9.71 4.23 -19.19
N ASP A 22 -10.98 4.05 -19.55
CA ASP A 22 -11.99 5.09 -19.67
C ASP A 22 -12.92 5.11 -18.45
N PHE A 23 -13.55 6.26 -18.21
CA PHE A 23 -14.40 6.46 -17.04
C PHE A 23 -15.56 5.46 -16.95
N GLU A 24 -16.29 5.21 -18.03
CA GLU A 24 -17.48 4.34 -18.01
C GLU A 24 -17.10 2.88 -17.73
N GLY A 25 -16.01 2.41 -18.36
CA GLY A 25 -15.46 1.08 -18.11
C GLY A 25 -14.99 0.90 -16.66
N MET A 26 -14.29 1.89 -16.09
CA MET A 26 -13.83 1.83 -14.70
C MET A 26 -14.98 1.82 -13.70
N ILE A 27 -16.07 2.57 -13.95
CA ILE A 27 -17.25 2.53 -13.08
C ILE A 27 -17.86 1.13 -13.08
N ARG A 28 -18.14 0.59 -14.27
CA ARG A 28 -18.76 -0.73 -14.41
C ARG A 28 -17.94 -1.82 -13.73
N GLU A 29 -16.64 -1.89 -14.03
CA GLU A 29 -15.75 -2.89 -13.44
C GLU A 29 -15.57 -2.69 -11.93
N GLY A 30 -15.47 -1.44 -11.46
CA GLY A 30 -15.30 -1.16 -10.04
C GLY A 30 -16.54 -1.47 -9.21
N GLU A 31 -17.76 -1.25 -9.73
CA GLU A 31 -19.01 -1.68 -9.09
C GLU A 31 -19.09 -3.22 -9.03
N GLU A 32 -18.79 -3.91 -10.13
CA GLU A 32 -18.74 -5.38 -10.17
C GLU A 32 -17.73 -5.94 -9.14
N LEU A 33 -16.59 -5.27 -8.95
CA LEU A 33 -15.59 -5.65 -7.95
C LEU A 33 -16.07 -5.38 -6.52
N ALA A 34 -16.64 -4.21 -6.26
CA ALA A 34 -17.13 -3.81 -4.93
C ALA A 34 -18.25 -4.74 -4.44
N ASP A 35 -19.10 -5.24 -5.34
CA ASP A 35 -20.17 -6.18 -5.04
C ASP A 35 -19.67 -7.59 -4.62
N LEU A 36 -18.39 -7.91 -4.85
CA LEU A 36 -17.86 -9.23 -4.51
C LEU A 36 -17.73 -9.45 -3.01
N HIS A 37 -17.32 -8.42 -2.25
CA HIS A 37 -17.08 -8.51 -0.80
C HIS A 37 -16.89 -7.12 -0.18
N GLU A 38 -17.32 -6.92 1.07
CA GLU A 38 -17.17 -5.64 1.80
C GLU A 38 -15.71 -5.19 2.05
N GLN A 39 -14.77 -6.15 1.96
CA GLN A 39 -13.33 -5.91 2.11
C GLN A 39 -12.69 -5.35 0.82
N ILE A 40 -13.42 -5.34 -0.31
CA ILE A 40 -12.85 -4.91 -1.57
C ILE A 40 -12.60 -3.40 -1.57
N VAL A 41 -11.38 -3.05 -1.99
CA VAL A 41 -10.98 -1.68 -2.30
C VAL A 41 -10.73 -1.60 -3.81
N VAL A 42 -11.51 -0.79 -4.51
CA VAL A 42 -11.39 -0.64 -5.97
C VAL A 42 -10.12 0.12 -6.30
N LYS A 43 -9.19 -0.55 -6.99
CA LYS A 43 -7.88 0.00 -7.31
C LYS A 43 -7.91 0.63 -8.70
N LEU A 44 -7.54 1.91 -8.77
CA LEU A 44 -7.69 2.77 -9.94
C LEU A 44 -6.33 3.38 -10.34
N PRO A 45 -5.97 3.42 -11.63
CA PRO A 45 -4.72 4.04 -12.04
C PRO A 45 -4.77 5.57 -11.93
N MET A 46 -3.64 6.19 -11.62
CA MET A 46 -3.46 7.65 -11.63
C MET A 46 -3.49 8.23 -13.05
N ILE A 47 -4.70 8.36 -13.61
CA ILE A 47 -5.00 9.02 -14.88
C ILE A 47 -6.26 9.89 -14.70
N LYS A 48 -6.55 10.76 -15.67
CA LYS A 48 -7.71 11.69 -15.60
C LYS A 48 -9.03 10.98 -15.28
N ASP A 49 -9.32 9.90 -15.98
CA ASP A 49 -10.56 9.15 -15.78
C ASP A 49 -10.54 8.29 -14.51
N GLY A 50 -9.36 7.85 -14.06
CA GLY A 50 -9.18 7.20 -12.76
C GLY A 50 -9.43 8.14 -11.59
N VAL A 51 -9.00 9.41 -11.67
CA VAL A 51 -9.32 10.44 -10.67
C VAL A 51 -10.83 10.74 -10.64
N LYS A 52 -11.48 10.80 -11.80
CA LYS A 52 -12.95 10.93 -11.88
C LYS A 52 -13.66 9.72 -11.27
N ALA A 53 -13.23 8.50 -11.58
CA ALA A 53 -13.77 7.28 -11.02
C ALA A 53 -13.59 7.23 -9.51
N CYS A 54 -12.42 7.63 -9.01
CA CYS A 54 -12.15 7.76 -7.57
C CYS A 54 -13.18 8.66 -6.89
N LYS A 55 -13.48 9.82 -7.48
CA LYS A 55 -14.50 10.74 -6.97
C LYS A 55 -15.91 10.14 -7.00
N TYR A 56 -16.26 9.43 -8.06
CA TYR A 56 -17.55 8.75 -8.18
C TYR A 56 -17.76 7.70 -7.07
N PHE A 57 -16.75 6.86 -6.83
CA PHE A 57 -16.80 5.78 -5.83
C PHE A 57 -16.77 6.33 -4.41
N SER A 58 -15.92 7.34 -4.13
CA SER A 58 -15.82 7.93 -2.79
C SER A 58 -17.13 8.57 -2.34
N GLU A 59 -17.86 9.25 -3.24
CA GLU A 59 -19.20 9.80 -2.96
C GLU A 59 -20.26 8.74 -2.65
N ARG A 60 -20.01 7.48 -3.02
CA ARG A 60 -20.88 6.33 -2.75
C ARG A 60 -20.41 5.47 -1.59
N GLY A 61 -19.36 5.89 -0.88
CA GLY A 61 -18.76 5.12 0.22
C GLY A 61 -18.02 3.86 -0.22
N ILE A 62 -17.71 3.71 -1.51
CA ILE A 62 -16.91 2.60 -2.02
C ILE A 62 -15.43 2.95 -1.84
N LYS A 63 -14.70 2.09 -1.12
CA LYS A 63 -13.28 2.31 -0.84
C LYS A 63 -12.47 2.25 -2.13
N THR A 64 -11.49 3.15 -2.26
CA THR A 64 -10.63 3.23 -3.45
C THR A 64 -9.15 3.27 -3.12
N ASN A 65 -8.32 2.67 -3.97
CA ASN A 65 -6.88 2.74 -3.90
C ASN A 65 -6.31 3.29 -5.21
N VAL A 66 -5.79 4.52 -5.20
CA VAL A 66 -5.22 5.11 -6.40
C VAL A 66 -3.76 4.71 -6.56
N THR A 67 -3.47 3.95 -7.62
CA THR A 67 -2.18 3.32 -7.89
C THR A 67 -1.38 4.02 -8.99
N LEU A 68 -0.14 3.57 -9.22
CA LEU A 68 0.81 4.15 -10.19
C LEU A 68 1.10 5.63 -9.90
N VAL A 69 1.26 5.97 -8.63
CA VAL A 69 1.62 7.31 -8.17
C VAL A 69 3.14 7.41 -8.03
N PHE A 70 3.72 8.45 -8.63
CA PHE A 70 5.17 8.68 -8.71
C PHE A 70 5.56 10.12 -8.32
N SER A 71 4.61 10.92 -7.84
CA SER A 71 4.86 12.32 -7.45
C SER A 71 3.86 12.79 -6.39
N ALA A 72 4.28 13.76 -5.57
CA ALA A 72 3.43 14.38 -4.56
C ALA A 72 2.18 15.06 -5.16
N GLY A 73 2.31 15.69 -6.34
CA GLY A 73 1.18 16.31 -7.03
C GLY A 73 0.08 15.30 -7.43
N GLN A 74 0.48 14.11 -7.87
CA GLN A 74 -0.46 13.01 -8.12
C GLN A 74 -1.14 12.56 -6.83
N ALA A 75 -0.39 12.36 -5.74
CA ALA A 75 -0.96 11.97 -4.45
C ALA A 75 -1.95 13.01 -3.91
N LEU A 76 -1.66 14.30 -4.09
CA LEU A 76 -2.57 15.39 -3.73
C LEU A 76 -3.89 15.32 -4.51
N LEU A 77 -3.84 15.00 -5.81
CA LEU A 77 -5.05 14.83 -6.63
C LEU A 77 -5.89 13.64 -6.17
N ALA A 78 -5.26 12.51 -5.86
CA ALA A 78 -5.95 11.33 -5.33
C ALA A 78 -6.69 11.64 -4.02
N ALA A 79 -6.01 12.29 -3.06
CA ALA A 79 -6.63 12.67 -1.79
C ALA A 79 -7.81 13.63 -1.99
N LYS A 80 -7.66 14.64 -2.86
CA LYS A 80 -8.76 15.58 -3.18
C LYS A 80 -9.95 14.92 -3.88
N ALA A 81 -9.74 13.79 -4.56
CA ALA A 81 -10.82 12.99 -5.13
C ALA A 81 -11.50 12.08 -4.09
N GLY A 82 -11.00 12.02 -2.86
CA GLY A 82 -11.55 11.21 -1.78
C GLY A 82 -11.04 9.76 -1.79
N ALA A 83 -9.80 9.53 -2.25
CA ALA A 83 -9.21 8.20 -2.21
C ALA A 83 -9.11 7.69 -0.76
N THR A 84 -9.40 6.40 -0.55
CA THR A 84 -9.15 5.74 0.74
C THR A 84 -7.66 5.51 0.93
N TYR A 85 -7.00 5.03 -0.12
CA TYR A 85 -5.55 4.81 -0.16
C TYR A 85 -4.93 5.48 -1.39
N VAL A 86 -3.68 5.92 -1.24
CA VAL A 86 -2.79 6.26 -2.33
C VAL A 86 -1.60 5.30 -2.32
N SER A 87 -1.25 4.74 -3.48
CA SER A 87 -0.13 3.80 -3.62
C SER A 87 1.04 4.42 -4.41
N PRO A 88 1.99 5.11 -3.75
CA PRO A 88 3.26 5.52 -4.35
C PRO A 88 4.20 4.33 -4.58
N PHE A 89 4.83 4.26 -5.75
CA PHE A 89 5.67 3.12 -6.17
C PHE A 89 7.16 3.40 -5.96
N ILE A 90 7.63 3.22 -4.72
CA ILE A 90 8.99 3.62 -4.32
C ILE A 90 10.09 2.84 -5.04
N GLY A 91 9.98 1.51 -5.12
CA GLY A 91 11.03 0.69 -5.74
C GLY A 91 11.21 0.94 -7.23
N ARG A 92 10.16 1.41 -7.93
CA ARG A 92 10.28 1.79 -9.34
C ARG A 92 10.95 3.16 -9.53
N LEU A 93 10.88 4.04 -8.53
CA LEU A 93 11.66 5.28 -8.53
C LEU A 93 13.15 4.95 -8.30
N ASP A 94 13.44 4.05 -7.38
CA ASP A 94 14.82 3.62 -7.12
C ASP A 94 15.46 2.99 -8.36
N ASP A 95 14.69 2.19 -9.12
CA ASP A 95 15.12 1.58 -10.39
C ASP A 95 15.57 2.61 -11.44
N ILE A 96 15.13 3.87 -11.33
CA ILE A 96 15.52 4.99 -12.21
C ILE A 96 16.38 6.04 -11.50
N SER A 97 17.07 5.65 -10.42
CA SER A 97 17.96 6.52 -9.63
C SER A 97 17.27 7.74 -9.01
N THR A 98 15.98 7.62 -8.68
CA THR A 98 15.22 8.61 -7.92
C THR A 98 14.92 8.06 -6.54
N ASP A 99 15.14 8.84 -5.48
CA ASP A 99 14.85 8.40 -4.11
C ASP A 99 13.34 8.22 -3.91
N GLY A 100 12.88 6.96 -3.88
CA GLY A 100 11.48 6.63 -3.66
C GLY A 100 10.99 6.92 -2.24
N LEU A 101 11.87 6.91 -1.24
CA LEU A 101 11.52 7.19 0.16
C LEU A 101 11.25 8.67 0.37
N ASN A 102 11.96 9.56 -0.33
CA ASN A 102 11.66 11.00 -0.30
C ASN A 102 10.21 11.30 -0.72
N LEU A 103 9.65 10.54 -1.67
CA LEU A 103 8.25 10.71 -2.06
C LEU A 103 7.28 10.39 -0.90
N ILE A 104 7.57 9.38 -0.08
CA ILE A 104 6.74 9.06 1.10
C ILE A 104 6.76 10.23 2.09
N ALA A 105 7.95 10.80 2.35
CA ALA A 105 8.11 11.94 3.25
C ALA A 105 7.32 13.17 2.76
N GLU A 106 7.40 13.49 1.47
CA GLU A 106 6.66 14.59 0.86
C GLU A 106 5.14 14.39 0.96
N ILE A 107 4.65 13.18 0.65
CA ILE A 107 3.21 12.88 0.74
C ILE A 107 2.74 12.98 2.19
N ARG A 108 3.48 12.42 3.15
CA ARG A 108 3.14 12.51 4.58
C ARG A 108 3.02 13.94 5.03
N GLN A 109 4.02 14.76 4.74
CA GLN A 109 4.01 16.18 5.10
C GLN A 109 2.80 16.91 4.49
N ILE A 110 2.48 16.65 3.22
CA ILE A 110 1.32 17.26 2.56
C ILE A 110 0.02 16.81 3.22
N TYR A 111 -0.12 15.51 3.49
CA TYR A 111 -1.35 14.95 4.06
C TYR A 111 -1.58 15.46 5.48
N ASP A 112 -0.53 15.59 6.28
CA ASP A 112 -0.62 16.17 7.62
C ASP A 112 -0.97 17.67 7.58
N ASN A 113 -0.42 18.42 6.63
CA ASN A 113 -0.70 19.87 6.50
C ASN A 113 -2.15 20.17 6.13
N TYR A 114 -2.79 19.29 5.36
CA TYR A 114 -4.18 19.46 4.90
C TYR A 114 -5.19 18.62 5.68
N ASP A 115 -4.72 17.83 6.65
CA ASP A 115 -5.54 16.89 7.42
C ASP A 115 -6.34 15.94 6.52
N PHE A 116 -5.63 15.31 5.56
CA PHE A 116 -6.25 14.31 4.68
C PHE A 116 -6.39 12.96 5.38
N ASP A 117 -7.61 12.39 5.33
CA ASP A 117 -7.88 11.02 5.78
C ASP A 117 -7.35 9.92 4.84
N THR A 118 -6.90 10.29 3.64
CA THR A 118 -6.32 9.34 2.68
C THR A 118 -5.06 8.69 3.26
N GLN A 119 -5.01 7.38 3.27
CA GLN A 119 -3.88 6.61 3.80
C GLN A 119 -2.79 6.40 2.75
N ILE A 120 -1.54 6.57 3.15
CA ILE A 120 -0.35 6.32 2.35
C ILE A 120 -0.04 4.83 2.40
N LEU A 121 -0.25 4.15 1.28
CA LEU A 121 0.07 2.74 1.09
C LEU A 121 1.40 2.63 0.32
N ALA A 122 2.52 2.57 1.03
CA ALA A 122 3.83 2.41 0.41
C ALA A 122 3.90 1.12 -0.42
N ALA A 123 3.97 1.25 -1.75
CA ALA A 123 3.92 0.15 -2.69
C ALA A 123 5.23 0.00 -3.46
N SER A 124 5.36 -1.10 -4.20
CA SER A 124 6.62 -1.46 -4.88
C SER A 124 7.81 -1.61 -3.92
N VAL A 125 7.57 -2.10 -2.70
CA VAL A 125 8.62 -2.46 -1.74
C VAL A 125 9.50 -3.60 -2.29
N ARG A 126 10.82 -3.44 -2.17
CA ARG A 126 11.80 -4.39 -2.72
C ARG A 126 12.57 -5.16 -1.66
N HIS A 127 12.82 -4.55 -0.50
CA HIS A 127 13.65 -5.12 0.55
C HIS A 127 13.25 -4.63 1.94
N THR A 128 13.77 -5.30 2.97
CA THR A 128 13.49 -5.04 4.39
C THR A 128 13.63 -3.56 4.78
N MET A 129 14.65 -2.86 4.24
CA MET A 129 14.85 -1.45 4.59
C MET A 129 13.75 -0.51 4.09
N HIS A 130 13.06 -0.81 2.98
CA HIS A 130 11.90 -0.02 2.58
C HIS A 130 10.79 -0.13 3.62
N VAL A 131 10.57 -1.31 4.18
CA VAL A 131 9.54 -1.50 5.22
C VAL A 131 9.85 -0.63 6.44
N ILE A 132 11.09 -0.70 6.92
CA ILE A 132 11.54 0.08 8.08
C ILE A 132 11.47 1.58 7.82
N ASP A 133 11.95 2.04 6.67
CA ASP A 133 12.05 3.47 6.41
C ASP A 133 10.68 4.08 6.06
N CYS A 134 9.79 3.36 5.37
CA CYS A 134 8.40 3.77 5.22
C CYS A 134 7.69 3.91 6.58
N ALA A 135 7.92 2.98 7.52
CA ALA A 135 7.35 3.07 8.86
C ALA A 135 7.88 4.30 9.63
N LYS A 136 9.18 4.61 9.53
CA LYS A 136 9.76 5.82 10.15
C LYS A 136 9.22 7.11 9.55
N LEU A 137 8.95 7.12 8.25
CA LEU A 137 8.44 8.28 7.51
C LEU A 137 6.92 8.47 7.69
N GLY A 138 6.23 7.55 8.36
CA GLY A 138 4.80 7.68 8.66
C GLY A 138 3.88 7.24 7.52
N ALA A 139 4.32 6.30 6.66
CA ALA A 139 3.38 5.59 5.80
C ALA A 139 2.36 4.81 6.65
N ASP A 140 1.08 4.91 6.33
CA ASP A 140 0.00 4.28 7.08
C ASP A 140 -0.04 2.76 6.84
N VAL A 141 0.25 2.35 5.60
CA VAL A 141 0.26 0.95 5.16
C VAL A 141 1.49 0.69 4.30
N MET A 142 1.97 -0.56 4.28
CA MET A 142 2.99 -1.02 3.36
C MET A 142 2.52 -2.30 2.66
N THR A 143 2.70 -2.37 1.34
CA THR A 143 2.51 -3.62 0.58
C THR A 143 3.82 -4.03 -0.11
N GLY A 144 4.18 -5.29 0.06
CA GLY A 144 5.42 -5.84 -0.46
C GLY A 144 5.41 -7.37 -0.53
N PRO A 145 6.44 -7.97 -1.15
CA PRO A 145 6.57 -9.41 -1.21
C PRO A 145 6.83 -10.00 0.18
N LEU A 146 6.41 -11.26 0.38
CA LEU A 146 6.65 -12.00 1.63
C LEU A 146 8.13 -12.00 2.05
N SER A 147 9.05 -12.05 1.09
CA SER A 147 10.50 -12.03 1.36
C SER A 147 11.00 -10.78 2.06
N ALA A 148 10.41 -9.60 1.77
CA ALA A 148 10.77 -8.35 2.46
C ALA A 148 10.27 -8.36 3.92
N ILE A 149 9.12 -8.99 4.16
CA ILE A 149 8.51 -9.13 5.49
C ILE A 149 9.28 -10.16 6.32
N GLU A 150 9.50 -11.37 5.81
CA GLU A 150 10.27 -12.41 6.49
C GLU A 150 11.73 -12.00 6.73
N GLY A 151 12.26 -11.10 5.90
CA GLY A 151 13.56 -10.47 6.11
C GLY A 151 13.67 -9.70 7.44
N LEU A 152 12.56 -9.18 7.99
CA LEU A 152 12.53 -8.48 9.28
C LEU A 152 12.78 -9.41 10.47
N LEU A 153 12.49 -10.71 10.31
CA LEU A 153 12.70 -11.70 11.38
C LEU A 153 14.18 -12.08 11.57
N LYS A 154 15.04 -11.72 10.61
CA LYS A 154 16.43 -12.19 10.54
C LYS A 154 17.39 -11.16 11.12
N HIS A 155 18.11 -11.54 12.16
CA HIS A 155 19.25 -10.77 12.68
C HIS A 155 20.30 -11.72 13.28
N PRO A 156 21.59 -11.62 12.88
CA PRO A 156 22.61 -12.61 13.28
C PRO A 156 22.81 -12.67 14.80
N LEU A 157 22.64 -11.55 15.51
CA LEU A 157 22.74 -11.55 16.97
C LEU A 157 21.55 -12.26 17.64
N THR A 158 20.38 -12.34 16.99
CA THR A 158 19.25 -13.13 17.49
C THR A 158 19.60 -14.61 17.48
N ASP A 159 20.17 -15.09 16.36
CA ASP A 159 20.57 -16.50 16.21
C ASP A 159 21.69 -16.86 17.20
N ILE A 160 22.72 -16.02 17.30
CA ILE A 160 23.84 -16.19 18.23
C ILE A 160 23.34 -16.19 19.68
N GLY A 161 22.45 -15.25 20.03
CA GLY A 161 21.89 -15.14 21.37
C GLY A 161 21.04 -16.35 21.75
N LEU A 162 20.17 -16.81 20.85
CA LEU A 162 19.35 -18.00 21.08
C LEU A 162 20.21 -19.26 21.24
N ALA A 163 21.24 -19.44 20.40
CA ALA A 163 22.16 -20.55 20.52
C ALA A 163 22.87 -20.56 21.88
N LYS A 164 23.33 -19.39 22.35
CA LYS A 164 23.95 -19.22 23.66
C LYS A 164 23.00 -19.60 24.80
N PHE A 165 21.75 -19.11 24.77
CA PHE A 165 20.74 -19.44 25.78
C PHE A 165 20.47 -20.95 25.86
N LEU A 166 20.38 -21.62 24.72
CA LEU A 166 20.15 -23.07 24.66
C LEU A 166 21.37 -23.87 25.14
N GLU A 167 22.59 -23.37 24.92
CA GLU A 167 23.82 -23.99 25.44
C GLU A 167 23.90 -23.87 26.96
N ASP A 168 23.64 -22.68 27.49
CA ASP A 168 23.71 -22.41 28.94
C ASP A 168 22.62 -23.20 29.70
N TYR A 169 21.41 -23.31 29.15
CA TYR A 169 20.35 -24.17 29.72
C TYR A 169 20.77 -25.64 29.82
N LYS A 170 21.45 -26.18 28.81
CA LYS A 170 21.95 -27.57 28.84
C LYS A 170 23.06 -27.80 29.87
N LYS A 171 23.77 -26.74 30.30
CA LYS A 171 24.88 -26.83 31.27
C LYS A 171 24.43 -26.79 32.72
N GLY A 172 23.14 -26.67 33.00
CA GLY A 172 22.58 -26.82 34.35
C GLY A 172 22.25 -25.52 35.07
N ASN A 173 21.67 -24.56 34.34
CA ASN A 173 20.53 -23.86 34.95
C ASN A 173 19.34 -24.83 35.06
#